data_AF-A0A6G4J7Q8-F1
#
_entry.id   AF-A0A6G4J7Q8-F1
#
_cell.length_a   1.000
_cell.length_b   1.000
_cell.length_c   1.000
_cell.angle_alpha   90.00
_cell.angle_beta   90.00
_cell.angle_gamma   90.00
#
_symmetry.space_group_name_H-M   'P 1'
#
loop_
_entity.id
_entity.type
_entity.pdbx_description
1 polymer ?
#
loop_
_entity_poly.entity_id
_entity_poly.type
_entity_poly.pdbx_seq_one_letter_code
_entity_poly.pdbx_strand_id
1 'polypeptide(L)'
;MAYGLITSLHSITGEKVVAQHEYNYRLLDNGMSKLEKMFIYHQKEEIYAHSAKQIKYLNDSVEDYLTYLNGRFSNMIIGHNGDGINEVKDARVDNTGYDHKTLQDRLYHDYSTLDAFTKKVEKAVDERYK
;
A
#
# COMPACT_ATOMS: atom_id res chain seq x y z
N MET A 1 36.96 8.88 11.72
CA MET A 1 36.30 8.64 13.02
C MET A 1 35.46 7.37 12.88
N ALA A 2 35.56 6.43 13.82
CA ALA A 2 34.72 5.25 13.81
C ALA A 2 33.26 5.68 14.05
N TYR A 3 32.35 5.26 13.18
CA TYR A 3 30.92 5.51 13.32
C TYR A 3 30.33 4.45 14.25
N GLY A 4 29.67 4.87 15.35
CA GLY A 4 28.93 3.97 16.24
C GLY A 4 29.20 4.21 17.72
N LEU A 5 28.40 3.55 18.57
CA LEU A 5 28.58 3.58 20.01
C LEU A 5 29.85 2.85 20.41
N ILE A 6 30.53 3.35 21.44
CA ILE A 6 31.59 2.62 22.13
C ILE A 6 30.90 1.53 22.96
N THR A 7 30.94 0.29 22.47
CA THR A 7 30.32 -0.87 23.13
C THR A 7 31.28 -1.58 24.08
N SER A 8 32.58 -1.47 23.85
CA SER A 8 33.63 -1.95 24.76
C SER A 8 34.17 -0.79 25.60
N LEU A 9 33.54 -0.57 26.75
CA LEU A 9 33.91 0.50 27.68
C LEU A 9 35.18 0.16 28.48
N HIS A 10 35.83 1.20 28.99
CA HIS A 10 36.96 1.05 29.89
C HIS A 10 36.50 0.36 31.19
N SER A 11 37.22 -0.69 31.59
CA SER A 11 36.84 -1.58 32.69
C SER A 11 37.01 -0.96 34.08
N ILE A 12 37.81 0.10 34.19
CA ILE A 12 38.07 0.82 35.44
C ILE A 12 37.30 2.13 35.42
N THR A 13 36.52 2.36 36.49
CA THR A 13 35.83 3.64 36.71
C THR A 13 36.82 4.79 36.79
N GLY A 14 36.55 5.85 36.04
CA GLY A 14 37.40 7.04 35.95
C GLY A 14 37.04 7.89 34.74
N GLU A 15 37.84 8.93 34.48
CA GLU A 15 37.57 9.92 33.41
C GLU A 15 37.33 9.29 32.04
N LYS A 16 38.07 8.21 31.72
CA LYS A 16 37.96 7.54 30.43
C LYS A 16 36.60 6.87 30.21
N VAL A 17 36.05 6.15 31.18
CA VAL A 17 34.73 5.51 31.02
C VAL A 17 33.61 6.55 31.01
N VAL A 18 33.75 7.63 31.80
CA VAL A 18 32.80 8.75 31.80
C VAL A 18 32.77 9.43 30.42
N ALA A 19 33.94 9.75 29.86
CA ALA A 19 34.03 10.32 28.52
C ALA A 19 33.45 9.41 27.42
N GLN A 20 33.61 8.08 27.55
CA GLN A 20 33.00 7.12 26.64
C GLN A 20 31.46 7.09 26.74
N HIS A 21 30.92 7.20 27.95
CA HIS A 21 29.47 7.34 28.15
C HIS A 21 28.94 8.67 27.62
N GLU A 22 29.58 9.79 27.93
CA GLU A 22 29.19 11.10 27.41
C GLU A 22 29.20 11.13 25.88
N TYR A 23 30.23 10.55 25.26
CA TYR A 23 30.30 10.38 23.82
C TYR A 23 29.08 9.60 23.30
N ASN A 24 28.78 8.45 23.89
CA ASN A 24 27.63 7.62 23.50
C ASN A 24 26.30 8.36 23.66
N TYR A 25 26.08 9.07 24.78
CA TYR A 25 24.83 9.79 25.00
C TYR A 25 24.64 10.95 24.03
N ARG A 26 25.71 11.72 23.74
CA ARG A 26 25.65 12.76 22.71
C ARG A 26 25.38 12.17 21.33
N LEU A 27 25.95 11.01 21.02
CA LEU A 27 25.73 10.35 19.74
C LEU A 27 24.27 9.86 19.61
N LEU A 28 23.72 9.29 20.69
CA LEU A 28 22.33 8.85 20.75
C LEU A 28 21.35 10.02 20.62
N ASP A 29 21.56 11.09 21.38
CA ASP A 29 20.68 12.26 21.37
C ASP A 29 20.63 12.94 19.99
N ASN A 30 21.81 13.13 19.38
CA ASN A 30 21.91 13.64 18.02
C ASN A 30 21.25 12.68 17.00
N GLY A 31 21.42 11.38 17.18
CA GLY A 31 20.79 10.36 16.35
C GLY A 31 19.27 10.40 16.41
N MET A 32 18.71 10.45 17.63
CA MET A 32 17.26 10.52 17.86
C MET A 32 16.68 11.83 17.34
N SER A 33 17.33 12.96 17.60
CA SER A 33 16.92 14.27 17.08
C SER A 33 16.91 14.29 15.54
N LYS A 34 17.89 13.63 14.90
CA LYS A 34 17.93 13.53 13.44
C LYS A 34 16.81 12.64 12.91
N LEU A 35 16.55 11.50 13.54
CA LEU A 35 15.44 10.62 13.16
C LEU A 35 14.09 11.33 13.27
N GLU A 36 13.84 12.03 14.38
CA GLU A 36 12.61 12.81 14.58
C GLU A 36 12.42 13.86 13.47
N LYS A 37 13.47 14.63 13.17
CA LYS A 37 13.42 15.61 12.07
C LYS A 37 13.17 14.95 10.71
N MET A 38 13.77 13.80 10.44
CA MET A 38 13.53 13.05 9.20
C MET A 38 12.09 12.53 9.12
N PHE A 39 11.50 12.05 10.22
CA PHE A 39 10.10 11.63 10.24
C PHE A 39 9.15 12.80 10.03
N ILE A 40 9.38 13.94 10.70
CA ILE A 40 8.57 15.14 10.53
C ILE A 40 8.64 15.63 9.09
N TYR A 41 9.85 15.67 8.52
CA TYR A 41 10.06 16.03 7.13
C TYR A 41 9.32 15.08 6.17
N HIS A 42 9.51 13.76 6.31
CA HIS A 42 8.84 12.75 5.49
C HIS A 42 7.31 12.88 5.53
N GLN A 43 6.76 13.21 6.70
CA GLN A 43 5.32 13.34 6.90
C GLN A 43 4.73 14.65 6.36
N LYS A 44 5.48 15.77 6.42
CA LYS A 44 4.90 17.12 6.23
C LYS A 44 5.45 17.88 5.03
N GLU A 45 6.68 17.61 4.64
CA GLU A 45 7.45 18.48 3.74
C GLU A 45 8.04 17.73 2.55
N GLU A 46 8.25 16.41 2.66
CA GLU A 46 8.82 15.61 1.58
C GLU A 46 7.86 15.47 0.39
N ILE A 47 8.22 16.11 -0.72
CA ILE A 47 7.49 15.99 -1.98
C ILE A 47 7.85 14.66 -2.64
N TYR A 48 6.84 13.92 -3.07
CA TYR A 48 7.00 12.55 -3.61
C TYR A 48 7.59 11.56 -2.60
N ALA A 49 7.25 11.72 -1.31
CA ALA A 49 7.61 10.80 -0.22
C ALA A 49 7.29 9.33 -0.53
N HIS A 50 6.24 9.09 -1.33
CA HIS A 50 5.88 7.79 -1.85
C HIS A 50 5.63 7.83 -3.35
N SER A 51 5.94 6.73 -4.02
CA SER A 51 5.38 6.42 -5.32
C SER A 51 3.91 6.01 -5.18
N ALA A 52 3.09 6.24 -6.21
CA ALA A 52 1.69 5.83 -6.20
C ALA A 52 1.54 4.30 -6.07
N LYS A 53 2.56 3.52 -6.49
CA LYS A 53 2.63 2.06 -6.29
C LYS A 53 2.61 1.63 -4.83
N GLN A 54 3.15 2.44 -3.92
CA GLN A 54 3.19 2.14 -2.49
C GLN A 54 1.85 2.42 -1.78
N ILE A 55 0.90 3.05 -2.47
CA ILE A 55 -0.40 3.40 -1.92
C ILE A 55 -1.40 2.33 -2.35
N LYS A 56 -1.92 1.57 -1.38
CA LYS A 56 -2.93 0.54 -1.64
C LYS A 56 -4.28 1.16 -2.02
N TYR A 57 -4.91 0.64 -3.06
CA TYR A 57 -6.26 0.96 -3.50
C TYR A 57 -7.03 -0.31 -3.86
N LEU A 58 -8.06 -0.65 -3.06
CA LEU A 58 -8.78 -1.92 -3.15
C LEU A 58 -7.82 -3.13 -3.06
N ASN A 59 -7.77 -3.96 -4.10
CA ASN A 59 -6.85 -5.09 -4.24
C ASN A 59 -5.56 -4.72 -4.98
N ASP A 60 -5.45 -3.49 -5.49
CA ASP A 60 -4.33 -3.01 -6.30
C ASP A 60 -3.62 -1.81 -5.64
N SER A 61 -2.73 -1.15 -6.38
CA SER A 61 -2.16 0.13 -5.99
C SER A 61 -2.84 1.30 -6.70
N VAL A 62 -2.70 2.51 -6.15
CA VAL A 62 -3.20 3.76 -6.77
C VAL A 62 -2.61 3.97 -8.15
N GLU A 63 -1.33 3.67 -8.34
CA GLU A 63 -0.67 3.77 -9.65
C GLU A 63 -1.36 2.89 -10.70
N ASP A 64 -1.52 1.61 -10.38
CA ASP A 64 -2.09 0.63 -11.32
C ASP A 64 -3.54 1.00 -11.67
N TYR A 65 -4.30 1.48 -10.68
CA TYR A 65 -5.68 1.88 -10.90
C TYR A 65 -5.82 3.15 -11.74
N LEU A 66 -4.93 4.13 -11.55
CA LEU A 66 -4.93 5.35 -12.38
C LEU A 66 -4.54 5.03 -13.82
N THR A 67 -3.59 4.11 -14.03
CA THR A 67 -3.26 3.61 -15.37
C THR A 67 -4.44 2.88 -16.01
N TYR A 68 -5.15 2.03 -15.27
CA TYR A 68 -6.37 1.35 -15.72
C TYR A 68 -7.45 2.35 -16.15
N LEU A 69 -7.72 3.37 -15.33
CA LEU A 69 -8.70 4.40 -15.65
C LEU A 69 -8.34 5.18 -16.91
N ASN A 70 -7.08 5.61 -17.03
CA ASN A 70 -6.65 6.37 -18.20
C ASN A 70 -6.74 5.53 -19.49
N GLY A 71 -6.47 4.23 -19.41
CA GLY A 71 -6.70 3.27 -20.50
C GLY A 71 -8.18 3.20 -20.91
N ARG A 72 -9.11 3.14 -19.94
CA ARG A 72 -10.56 3.16 -20.23
C ARG A 72 -11.01 4.48 -20.86
N PHE A 73 -10.55 5.61 -20.35
CA PHE A 73 -10.88 6.92 -20.92
C PHE A 73 -10.37 7.08 -22.35
N SER A 74 -9.14 6.64 -22.62
CA SER A 74 -8.57 6.67 -23.98
C SER A 74 -9.40 5.82 -24.95
N ASN A 75 -9.82 4.63 -24.53
CA ASN A 75 -10.66 3.74 -25.32
C ASN A 75 -12.06 4.32 -25.58
N MET A 76 -12.60 5.09 -24.64
CA MET A 76 -13.92 5.72 -24.78
C MET A 76 -13.91 6.95 -25.68
N ILE A 77 -12.85 7.76 -25.62
CA ILE A 77 -12.75 9.03 -26.37
C ILE A 77 -12.31 8.80 -27.82
N ILE A 78 -11.41 7.85 -28.06
CA ILE A 78 -11.01 7.45 -29.42
C ILE A 78 -12.04 6.47 -30.02
N GLY A 79 -12.94 5.94 -29.18
CA GLY A 79 -14.04 5.08 -29.59
C GLY A 79 -15.02 5.81 -30.52
N HIS A 80 -15.14 5.35 -31.75
CA HIS A 80 -16.07 5.89 -32.74
C HIS A 80 -17.53 5.82 -32.22
N ASN A 81 -18.25 6.95 -32.22
CA ASN A 81 -19.64 7.03 -31.75
C ASN A 81 -20.57 6.06 -32.52
N GLY A 82 -21.19 5.12 -31.81
CA GLY A 82 -22.27 4.25 -32.30
C GLY A 82 -23.29 3.95 -31.20
N ASP A 83 -24.42 3.29 -31.54
CA ASP A 83 -25.53 2.91 -30.66
C ASP A 83 -25.11 2.01 -29.47
N GLY A 84 -24.50 2.53 -28.40
CA GLY A 84 -24.39 1.94 -27.05
C GLY A 84 -23.72 0.56 -26.85
N ILE A 85 -23.49 -0.22 -27.91
CA ILE A 85 -22.96 -1.58 -27.87
C ILE A 85 -21.55 -1.58 -27.29
N ASN A 86 -20.76 -0.55 -27.57
CA ASN A 86 -19.36 -0.46 -27.12
C ASN A 86 -19.27 -0.25 -25.60
N GLU A 87 -20.19 0.50 -25.02
CA GLU A 87 -20.27 0.70 -23.58
C GLU A 87 -20.80 -0.56 -22.87
N VAL A 88 -21.82 -1.23 -23.44
CA VAL A 88 -22.33 -2.49 -22.89
C VAL A 88 -21.30 -3.61 -22.99
N LYS A 89 -20.43 -3.57 -24.01
CA LYS A 89 -19.26 -4.44 -24.11
C LYS A 89 -18.20 -4.10 -23.06
N ASP A 90 -17.92 -2.82 -22.80
CA ASP A 90 -16.98 -2.42 -21.73
C ASP A 90 -17.50 -2.82 -20.35
N ALA A 91 -18.80 -2.68 -20.12
CA ALA A 91 -19.46 -3.04 -18.88
C ALA A 91 -19.49 -4.55 -18.62
N ARG A 92 -19.32 -5.40 -19.64
CA ARG A 92 -19.21 -6.85 -19.49
C ARG A 92 -17.91 -7.27 -18.80
N VAL A 93 -16.96 -6.36 -18.65
CA VAL A 93 -15.71 -6.58 -17.94
C VAL A 93 -15.95 -6.40 -16.43
N ASP A 94 -15.67 -7.44 -15.64
CA ASP A 94 -15.79 -7.36 -14.18
C ASP A 94 -14.62 -6.63 -13.52
N ASN A 95 -14.69 -6.47 -12.20
CA ASN A 95 -13.70 -5.72 -11.43
C ASN A 95 -12.35 -6.46 -11.32
N THR A 96 -12.29 -7.73 -11.72
CA THR A 96 -11.03 -8.45 -11.92
C THR A 96 -10.50 -8.29 -13.35
N GLY A 97 -11.26 -7.60 -14.21
CA GLY A 97 -10.94 -7.38 -15.61
C GLY A 97 -11.46 -8.46 -16.57
N TYR A 98 -12.37 -9.35 -16.14
CA TYR A 98 -12.85 -10.45 -16.98
C TYR A 98 -14.13 -10.09 -17.78
N ASP A 99 -14.08 -10.21 -19.12
CA ASP A 99 -15.18 -9.91 -20.06
C ASP A 99 -16.12 -11.11 -20.23
N HIS A 100 -17.32 -11.02 -19.67
CA HIS A 100 -18.32 -12.08 -19.75
C HIS A 100 -19.10 -12.05 -21.07
N LYS A 101 -19.72 -13.17 -21.49
CA LYS A 101 -20.39 -13.27 -22.82
C LYS A 101 -21.52 -12.27 -23.00
N THR A 102 -22.21 -11.98 -21.92
CA THR A 102 -23.22 -10.95 -21.84
C THR A 102 -23.03 -10.21 -20.53
N LEU A 103 -23.57 -9.00 -20.45
CA LEU A 103 -23.52 -8.24 -19.21
C LEU A 103 -24.25 -8.98 -18.09
N GLN A 104 -25.30 -9.73 -18.43
CA GLN A 104 -26.02 -10.57 -17.50
C GLN A 104 -25.15 -11.71 -16.95
N ASP A 105 -24.35 -12.37 -17.79
CA ASP A 105 -23.44 -13.44 -17.39
C ASP A 105 -22.39 -12.91 -16.39
N ARG A 106 -21.85 -11.71 -16.63
CA ARG A 106 -20.99 -10.97 -15.69
C ARG A 106 -21.64 -10.82 -14.34
N LEU A 107 -22.82 -10.21 -14.34
CA LEU A 107 -23.51 -9.86 -13.12
C LEU A 107 -23.90 -11.11 -12.33
N TYR A 108 -24.24 -12.20 -13.02
CA TYR A 108 -24.56 -13.46 -12.39
C TYR A 108 -23.31 -14.11 -11.77
N HIS A 109 -22.20 -14.17 -12.51
CA HIS A 109 -20.95 -14.75 -12.04
C HIS A 109 -20.37 -13.97 -10.84
N ASP A 110 -20.31 -12.64 -10.92
CA ASP A 110 -19.83 -11.79 -9.83
C ASP A 110 -20.66 -12.02 -8.56
N TYR A 111 -21.99 -12.02 -8.71
CA TYR A 111 -22.89 -12.19 -7.58
C TYR A 111 -22.83 -13.60 -6.98
N SER A 112 -22.72 -14.62 -7.82
CA SER A 112 -22.60 -16.02 -7.36
C SER A 112 -21.29 -16.26 -6.62
N THR A 113 -20.19 -15.66 -7.08
CA THR A 113 -18.88 -15.74 -6.41
C THR A 113 -18.92 -15.10 -5.03
N LEU A 114 -19.57 -13.93 -4.91
CA LEU A 114 -19.73 -13.23 -3.63
C LEU A 114 -20.66 -14.00 -2.66
N ASP A 115 -21.75 -14.57 -3.17
CA ASP A 115 -22.67 -15.37 -2.37
C ASP A 115 -21.99 -16.65 -1.84
N ALA A 116 -21.25 -17.36 -2.69
CA ALA A 116 -20.48 -18.54 -2.29
C ALA A 116 -19.41 -18.21 -1.24
N PHE A 117 -18.71 -17.08 -1.40
CA PHE A 117 -17.75 -16.62 -0.40
C PHE A 117 -18.43 -16.30 0.94
N THR A 118 -19.56 -15.62 0.91
CA THR A 118 -20.31 -15.23 2.12
C THR A 118 -20.80 -16.46 2.89
N LYS A 119 -21.37 -17.43 2.18
CA LYS A 119 -21.82 -18.70 2.79
C LYS A 119 -20.67 -19.51 3.38
N LYS A 120 -19.51 -19.50 2.74
CA LYS A 120 -18.29 -20.13 3.28
C LYS A 120 -17.85 -19.47 4.58
N VAL A 121 -17.92 -18.14 4.66
CA VAL A 121 -17.61 -17.39 5.88
C VAL A 121 -18.63 -17.67 6.98
N GLU A 122 -19.93 -17.65 6.68
CA GLU A 122 -21.01 -17.96 7.63
C GLU A 122 -20.82 -19.34 8.26
N LYS A 123 -20.60 -20.36 7.43
CA LYS A 123 -20.32 -21.72 7.91
C LYS A 123 -19.10 -21.78 8.83
N ALA A 124 -18.02 -21.08 8.48
CA ALA A 124 -16.80 -21.05 9.29
C ALA A 124 -17.01 -20.32 10.63
N VAL A 125 -17.93 -19.36 10.69
CA VAL A 125 -18.32 -18.67 11.93
C VAL A 125 -19.15 -19.61 12.81
N ASP A 126 -20.15 -20.26 12.24
CA ASP A 126 -21.00 -21.22 12.96
C ASP A 126 -20.21 -22.39 13.54
N GLU A 127 -19.19 -22.87 12.82
CA GLU A 127 -18.29 -23.93 13.30
C GLU A 127 -17.36 -23.47 14.44
N ARG A 128 -17.05 -22.17 14.53
CA ARG A 128 -16.16 -21.60 15.55
C ARG A 128 -16.88 -21.09 16.79
N TYR A 129 -18.18 -20.82 16.69
CA TYR A 129 -19.01 -20.28 17.77
C TYR A 129 -20.09 -21.26 18.28
N LYS A 130 -19.99 -22.54 17.89
CA LYS A 130 -20.63 -23.66 18.60
C LYS A 130 -19.82 -24.04 19.83
#